data_AF-A0AAE0JZH4-F1
#
_entry.id   AF-A0AAE0JZH4-F1
#
_cell.length_a   1.000
_cell.length_b   1.000
_cell.length_c   1.000
_cell.angle_alpha   90.00
_cell.angle_beta   90.00
_cell.angle_gamma   90.00
#
_symmetry.space_group_name_H-M   'P 1'
#
loop_
_entity.id
_entity.type
_entity.pdbx_description
1 polymer ?
#
loop_
_entity_poly.entity_id
_entity_poly.type
_entity_poly.pdbx_seq_one_letter_code
_entity_poly.pdbx_strand_id
1 'polypeptide(L)'
;MLSKAFILALAVVPFVSAHGKVAVVTGDAGGNGTALGIKGGIVPGPGPNSKTEVDTTVFGSTKIKTNGLGRTTGSGKNKVTMLSAAMAQSGSTLPQVSDGGSISGVFHIVTTDGAGPIQAVLDPTGTGAFSKGVLLDTVTQIAGKNGNIAAPKQRSLWARALVSAGIMKRAANVNEDFPMKFSVPAGTTCNGTIAGHSNVCLVKIANSNKAGPFGGVVAIQMAGTAADAAATTGKAASCARAFTA
;
A
#
# COMPACT_ATOMS: atom_id res chain seq x y z
N MET A 1 40.55 16.44 40.94
CA MET A 1 40.62 16.70 39.50
C MET A 1 39.70 15.71 38.79
N LEU A 2 38.41 16.08 38.61
CA LEU A 2 37.41 15.25 37.95
C LEU A 2 37.42 15.54 36.45
N SER A 3 38.03 14.66 35.66
CA SER A 3 38.01 14.74 34.20
C SER A 3 36.68 14.20 33.69
N LYS A 4 35.80 15.12 33.27
CA LYS A 4 34.51 14.83 32.64
C LYS A 4 34.73 14.22 31.25
N ALA A 5 34.60 12.90 31.14
CA ALA A 5 34.51 12.24 29.84
C ALA A 5 33.09 12.43 29.29
N PHE A 6 32.93 13.31 28.30
CA PHE A 6 31.71 13.42 27.50
C PHE A 6 31.65 12.21 26.54
N ILE A 7 30.81 11.23 26.84
CA ILE A 7 30.45 10.17 25.88
C ILE A 7 29.42 10.78 24.91
N LEU A 8 29.87 11.13 23.71
CA LEU A 8 28.99 11.53 22.61
C LEU A 8 28.31 10.27 22.05
N ALA A 9 27.16 9.92 22.60
CA ALA A 9 26.31 8.87 22.04
C ALA A 9 25.72 9.36 20.71
N LEU A 10 26.36 9.01 19.60
CA LEU A 10 25.84 9.23 18.26
C LEU A 10 24.62 8.31 18.10
N ALA A 11 23.42 8.82 18.42
CA ALA A 11 22.17 8.13 18.15
C ALA A 11 22.04 7.96 16.63
N VAL A 12 22.40 6.78 16.13
CA VAL A 12 22.08 6.36 14.77
C VAL A 12 20.57 6.23 14.73
N VAL A 13 19.88 7.31 14.38
CA VAL A 13 18.45 7.26 14.07
C VAL A 13 18.36 6.41 12.81
N PRO A 14 17.76 5.22 12.84
CA PRO A 14 17.49 4.51 11.61
C PRO A 14 16.49 5.37 10.85
N PHE A 15 16.97 6.12 9.86
CA PHE A 15 16.11 6.64 8.80
C PHE A 15 15.48 5.40 8.17
N VAL A 16 14.26 5.09 8.59
CA VAL A 16 13.45 4.05 7.97
C VAL A 16 13.03 4.60 6.62
N SER A 17 13.97 4.47 5.68
CA SER A 17 13.81 4.67 4.25
C SER A 17 12.75 3.67 3.81
N ALA A 18 11.79 4.13 3.03
CA ALA A 18 10.47 3.54 2.93
C ALA A 18 10.31 2.98 1.51
N HIS A 19 10.49 1.67 1.39
CA HIS A 19 11.04 1.08 0.17
C HIS A 19 10.02 0.43 -0.78
N GLY A 20 8.74 0.35 -0.40
CA GLY A 20 7.70 -0.15 -1.29
C GLY A 20 6.29 0.20 -0.82
N LYS A 21 5.42 0.59 -1.76
CA LYS A 21 4.07 1.12 -1.50
C LYS A 21 3.00 0.37 -2.28
N VAL A 22 1.79 0.35 -1.73
CA VAL A 22 0.59 -0.13 -2.43
C VAL A 22 0.08 0.99 -3.32
N ALA A 23 0.38 0.93 -4.62
CA ALA A 23 0.09 2.02 -5.54
C ALA A 23 -1.40 2.07 -5.95
N VAL A 24 -1.95 0.91 -6.28
CA VAL A 24 -3.33 0.76 -6.75
C VAL A 24 -3.87 -0.60 -6.33
N VAL A 25 -5.17 -0.66 -6.02
CA VAL A 25 -5.91 -1.89 -5.73
C VAL A 25 -7.29 -1.81 -6.38
N THR A 26 -7.70 -2.90 -7.00
CA THR A 26 -9.01 -3.11 -7.62
C THR A 26 -9.62 -4.38 -7.04
N GLY A 27 -10.92 -4.34 -6.77
CA GLY A 27 -11.68 -5.51 -6.34
C GLY A 27 -12.16 -6.30 -7.54
N ASP A 28 -12.52 -7.57 -7.34
CA ASP A 28 -13.00 -8.44 -8.41
C ASP A 28 -14.33 -7.99 -9.02
N ALA A 29 -15.15 -7.24 -8.25
CA ALA A 29 -16.37 -6.59 -8.73
C ALA A 29 -16.13 -5.14 -9.21
N GLY A 30 -14.87 -4.73 -9.40
CA GLY A 30 -14.48 -3.42 -9.92
C GLY A 30 -14.09 -2.40 -8.84
N GLY A 31 -14.21 -1.12 -9.18
CA GLY A 31 -13.75 -0.02 -8.35
C GLY A 31 -12.22 0.09 -8.28
N ASN A 32 -11.75 1.16 -7.64
CA ASN A 32 -10.32 1.42 -7.54
C ASN A 32 -9.99 2.14 -6.23
N GLY A 33 -8.81 1.88 -5.69
CA GLY A 33 -8.32 2.45 -4.45
C GLY A 33 -6.81 2.57 -4.44
N THR A 34 -6.31 3.49 -3.62
CA THR A 34 -4.89 3.58 -3.25
C THR A 34 -4.75 3.54 -1.74
N ALA A 35 -3.53 3.34 -1.25
CA ALA A 35 -3.29 3.28 0.19
C ALA A 35 -3.44 4.64 0.88
N LEU A 36 -3.91 4.61 2.14
CA LEU A 36 -4.02 5.78 2.99
C LEU A 36 -2.66 6.47 3.16
N GLY A 37 -2.66 7.80 3.08
CA GLY A 37 -1.47 8.62 3.31
C GLY A 37 -0.53 8.74 2.11
N ILE A 38 -0.86 8.10 0.97
CA ILE A 38 -0.19 8.27 -0.32
C ILE A 38 -0.62 9.59 -0.98
N LYS A 39 0.32 10.29 -1.61
CA LYS A 39 0.13 11.52 -2.38
C LYS A 39 0.18 11.30 -3.90
N GLY A 40 0.33 10.07 -4.36
CA GLY A 40 0.08 9.65 -5.73
C GLY A 40 1.03 10.33 -6.72
N GLY A 41 0.49 10.85 -7.83
CA GLY A 41 1.27 11.46 -8.91
C GLY A 41 2.08 12.72 -8.53
N ILE A 42 1.89 13.25 -7.33
CA ILE A 42 2.69 14.38 -6.79
C ILE A 42 4.10 13.91 -6.41
N VAL A 43 4.26 12.63 -6.07
CA VAL A 43 5.55 12.06 -5.66
C VAL A 43 6.23 11.44 -6.89
N PRO A 44 7.42 11.94 -7.27
CA PRO A 44 8.14 11.39 -8.41
C PRO A 44 8.41 9.89 -8.21
N GLY A 45 8.23 9.10 -9.27
CA GLY A 45 8.69 7.71 -9.31
C GLY A 45 10.23 7.66 -9.23
N PRO A 46 10.94 8.22 -10.23
CA PRO A 46 12.41 8.33 -10.23
C PRO A 46 12.93 9.57 -9.50
N GLY A 47 14.04 9.41 -8.79
CA GLY A 47 14.72 10.51 -8.10
C GLY A 47 15.39 10.08 -6.78
N PRO A 48 15.95 11.05 -6.02
CA PRO A 48 16.51 10.78 -4.70
C PRO A 48 15.45 10.18 -3.76
N ASN A 49 15.83 9.18 -2.97
CA ASN A 49 14.95 8.50 -2.02
C ASN A 49 14.17 9.47 -1.09
N SER A 50 14.79 10.58 -0.70
CA SER A 50 14.15 11.63 0.13
C SER A 50 12.92 12.29 -0.54
N LYS A 51 12.77 12.14 -1.85
CA LYS A 51 11.65 12.68 -2.64
C LYS A 51 10.69 11.60 -3.12
N THR A 52 11.16 10.37 -3.37
CA THR A 52 10.38 9.28 -3.98
C THR A 52 9.71 8.36 -2.95
N GLU A 53 10.28 8.25 -1.75
CA GLU A 53 9.82 7.33 -0.71
C GLU A 53 8.83 7.96 0.27
N VAL A 54 8.47 9.23 0.08
CA VAL A 54 7.61 9.96 1.02
C VAL A 54 6.19 9.38 1.12
N ASP A 55 5.80 8.56 0.14
CA ASP A 55 4.50 7.90 0.03
C ASP A 55 4.50 6.42 0.45
N THR A 56 5.60 5.90 0.97
CA THR A 56 5.59 4.54 1.50
C THR A 56 5.11 4.53 2.94
N THR A 57 4.10 3.71 3.22
CA THR A 57 3.65 3.50 4.60
C THR A 57 4.61 2.57 5.33
N VAL A 58 5.10 3.04 6.47
CA VAL A 58 5.92 2.29 7.42
C VAL A 58 5.05 1.91 8.62
N PHE A 59 5.06 0.63 9.00
CA PHE A 59 4.38 0.14 10.19
C PHE A 59 5.33 0.04 11.40
N GLY A 60 4.76 -0.01 12.60
CA GLY A 60 5.55 -0.13 13.84
C GLY A 60 6.05 -1.55 14.14
N SER A 61 5.63 -2.56 13.38
CA SER A 61 5.97 -3.96 13.62
C SER A 61 5.95 -4.76 12.32
N THR A 62 6.91 -5.69 12.18
CA THR A 62 6.95 -6.67 11.09
C THR A 62 5.84 -7.69 11.17
N LYS A 63 5.26 -7.92 12.35
CA LYS A 63 4.10 -8.81 12.51
C LYS A 63 2.89 -8.18 11.81
N ILE A 64 2.36 -8.86 10.79
CA ILE A 64 1.26 -8.32 9.97
C ILE A 64 -0.01 -8.06 10.80
N LYS A 65 -0.37 -8.97 11.71
CA LYS A 65 -1.51 -8.85 12.65
C LYS A 65 -1.20 -7.93 13.84
N THR A 66 -0.85 -6.69 13.54
CA THR A 66 -0.64 -5.61 14.52
C THR A 66 -1.45 -4.39 14.13
N ASN A 67 -2.08 -3.78 15.14
CA ASN A 67 -2.98 -2.64 14.95
C ASN A 67 -2.27 -1.40 14.43
N GLY A 68 -3.05 -0.52 13.81
CA GLY A 68 -2.61 0.79 13.35
C GLY A 68 -2.40 0.87 11.85
N LEU A 69 -2.56 2.09 11.33
CA LEU A 69 -2.59 2.38 9.90
C LEU A 69 -1.21 2.73 9.32
N GLY A 70 -0.17 2.69 10.15
CA GLY A 70 1.18 3.11 9.79
C GLY A 70 1.35 4.62 9.70
N ARG A 71 2.46 5.04 9.10
CA ARG A 71 2.78 6.44 8.82
C ARG A 71 3.56 6.55 7.52
N THR A 72 3.39 7.63 6.79
CA THR A 72 4.27 7.99 5.67
C THR A 72 5.14 9.18 6.07
N THR A 73 6.31 9.32 5.44
CA THR A 73 7.17 10.50 5.66
C THR A 73 6.50 11.77 5.15
N GLY A 74 5.72 11.68 4.06
CA GLY A 74 5.06 12.82 3.44
C GLY A 74 3.79 13.29 4.15
N SER A 75 3.02 12.37 4.75
CA SER A 75 1.69 12.67 5.31
C SER A 75 1.60 12.42 6.83
N GLY A 76 2.68 11.95 7.46
CA GLY A 76 2.71 11.65 8.88
C GLY A 76 1.91 10.39 9.22
N LYS A 77 1.32 10.36 10.43
CA LYS A 77 0.53 9.20 10.90
C LYS A 77 -0.74 9.05 10.07
N ASN A 78 -0.92 7.88 9.47
CA ASN A 78 -2.10 7.56 8.67
C ASN A 78 -3.36 7.53 9.55
N LYS A 79 -4.47 8.03 9.01
CA LYS A 79 -5.78 8.10 9.67
C LYS A 79 -6.85 7.59 8.72
N VAL A 80 -7.94 7.03 9.25
CA VAL A 80 -9.10 6.63 8.44
C VAL A 80 -9.70 7.81 7.67
N THR A 81 -9.59 9.02 8.21
CA THR A 81 -10.04 10.26 7.55
C THR A 81 -9.24 10.60 6.29
N MET A 82 -8.09 9.96 6.05
CA MET A 82 -7.33 10.11 4.80
C MET A 82 -7.96 9.34 3.64
N LEU A 83 -9.04 8.59 3.85
CA LEU A 83 -9.72 7.86 2.79
C LEU A 83 -10.22 8.79 1.67
N SER A 84 -10.81 9.94 2.01
CA SER A 84 -11.27 10.90 1.01
C SER A 84 -10.14 11.40 0.11
N ALA A 85 -8.95 11.59 0.67
CA ALA A 85 -7.77 11.96 -0.11
C ALA A 85 -7.33 10.80 -1.02
N ALA A 86 -7.32 9.56 -0.53
CA ALA A 86 -6.99 8.39 -1.35
C ALA A 86 -7.99 8.20 -2.50
N MET A 87 -9.28 8.39 -2.24
CA MET A 87 -10.34 8.33 -3.27
C MET A 87 -10.20 9.45 -4.31
N ALA A 88 -9.81 10.66 -3.91
CA ALA A 88 -9.52 11.74 -4.85
C ALA A 88 -8.41 11.37 -5.86
N GLN A 89 -7.56 10.39 -5.55
CA GLN A 89 -6.51 9.90 -6.45
C GLN A 89 -6.91 8.69 -7.29
N SER A 90 -7.92 7.94 -6.87
CA SER A 90 -8.24 6.61 -7.42
C SER A 90 -9.65 6.50 -8.01
N GLY A 91 -10.55 7.44 -7.71
CA GLY A 91 -11.93 7.46 -8.17
C GLY A 91 -12.94 7.49 -7.02
N SER A 92 -14.22 7.66 -7.37
CA SER A 92 -15.32 7.73 -6.40
C SER A 92 -15.81 6.37 -5.88
N THR A 93 -15.39 5.27 -6.52
CA THR A 93 -15.85 3.92 -6.18
C THR A 93 -14.71 3.12 -5.59
N LEU A 94 -14.82 2.79 -4.30
CA LEU A 94 -13.87 1.92 -3.61
C LEU A 94 -13.75 0.55 -4.31
N PRO A 95 -12.63 -0.17 -4.15
CA PRO A 95 -12.51 -1.55 -4.60
C PRO A 95 -13.67 -2.40 -4.09
N GLN A 96 -14.47 -2.94 -5.00
CA GLN A 96 -15.65 -3.74 -4.70
C GLN A 96 -15.29 -5.21 -4.69
N VAL A 97 -15.55 -5.90 -3.58
CA VAL A 97 -15.17 -7.31 -3.40
C VAL A 97 -16.41 -8.16 -3.26
N SER A 98 -16.55 -9.19 -4.11
CA SER A 98 -17.64 -10.15 -4.00
C SER A 98 -17.43 -11.12 -2.82
N ASP A 99 -18.46 -11.85 -2.40
CA ASP A 99 -18.30 -12.86 -1.35
C ASP A 99 -17.39 -14.01 -1.83
N GLY A 100 -16.31 -14.27 -1.09
CA GLY A 100 -15.25 -15.18 -1.55
C GLY A 100 -14.39 -14.64 -2.70
N GLY A 101 -14.52 -13.34 -3.01
CA GLY A 101 -13.86 -12.67 -4.13
C GLY A 101 -12.37 -12.40 -3.90
N SER A 102 -11.85 -11.36 -4.56
CA SER A 102 -10.43 -11.04 -4.46
C SER A 102 -10.12 -9.58 -4.67
N ILE A 103 -8.96 -9.17 -4.16
CA ILE A 103 -8.35 -7.89 -4.49
C ILE A 103 -7.08 -8.14 -5.31
N SER A 104 -6.86 -7.30 -6.30
CA SER A 104 -5.66 -7.30 -7.12
C SER A 104 -5.11 -5.89 -7.23
N GLY A 105 -3.82 -5.73 -7.52
CA GLY A 105 -3.24 -4.41 -7.56
C GLY A 105 -1.78 -4.39 -7.90
N VAL A 106 -1.18 -3.21 -7.74
CA VAL A 106 0.24 -2.98 -7.98
C VAL A 106 0.92 -2.60 -6.68
N PHE A 107 2.00 -3.31 -6.38
CA PHE A 107 2.97 -2.92 -5.37
C PHE A 107 4.17 -2.29 -6.07
N HIS A 108 4.41 -1.02 -5.81
CA HIS A 108 5.54 -0.29 -6.37
C HIS A 108 6.74 -0.41 -5.45
N ILE A 109 7.82 -1.00 -5.94
CA ILE A 109 9.09 -1.17 -5.21
C ILE A 109 10.01 0.00 -5.58
N VAL A 110 10.29 0.87 -4.61
CA VAL A 110 11.17 2.03 -4.81
C VAL A 110 12.64 1.61 -4.79
N THR A 111 13.00 0.71 -3.87
CA THR A 111 14.37 0.21 -3.75
C THR A 111 14.41 -1.30 -3.56
N THR A 112 15.59 -1.88 -3.78
CA THR A 112 15.81 -3.33 -3.74
C THR A 112 15.32 -4.00 -2.46
N ASP A 113 15.26 -3.30 -1.33
CA ASP A 113 14.86 -3.83 -0.01
C ASP A 113 13.39 -3.57 0.36
N GLY A 114 12.57 -3.10 -0.59
CA GLY A 114 11.12 -2.98 -0.45
C GLY A 114 10.32 -4.21 -0.87
N ALA A 115 11.01 -5.26 -1.30
CA ALA A 115 10.42 -6.38 -2.00
C ALA A 115 9.70 -7.37 -1.08
N GLY A 116 9.18 -8.43 -1.69
CA GLY A 116 8.40 -9.46 -1.02
C GLY A 116 9.20 -10.41 -0.12
N PRO A 117 8.52 -11.33 0.58
CA PRO A 117 7.08 -11.58 0.46
C PRO A 117 6.23 -10.54 1.20
N ILE A 118 5.07 -10.21 0.62
CA ILE A 118 4.01 -9.41 1.25
C ILE A 118 2.85 -10.30 1.73
N GLN A 119 2.15 -9.83 2.74
CA GLN A 119 0.94 -10.44 3.31
C GLN A 119 -0.16 -9.39 3.42
N ALA A 120 -1.41 -9.84 3.42
CA ALA A 120 -2.58 -8.99 3.59
C ALA A 120 -3.44 -9.44 4.78
N VAL A 121 -3.85 -8.48 5.62
CA VAL A 121 -4.80 -8.68 6.72
C VAL A 121 -5.95 -7.70 6.58
N LEU A 122 -7.16 -8.23 6.58
CA LEU A 122 -8.40 -7.49 6.52
C LEU A 122 -8.93 -7.24 7.95
N ASP A 123 -9.29 -5.99 8.23
CA ASP A 123 -10.00 -5.57 9.43
C ASP A 123 -11.48 -5.28 9.08
N PRO A 124 -12.41 -6.15 9.54
CA PRO A 124 -13.85 -6.00 9.34
C PRO A 124 -14.44 -4.69 9.89
N THR A 125 -13.81 -4.11 10.91
CA THR A 125 -14.36 -2.95 11.63
C THR A 125 -14.09 -1.62 10.91
N GLY A 126 -13.14 -1.62 9.97
CA GLY A 126 -12.71 -0.40 9.30
C GLY A 126 -11.95 0.60 10.19
N THR A 127 -11.39 0.17 11.32
CA THR A 127 -10.76 1.06 12.32
C THR A 127 -9.24 0.94 12.40
N GLY A 128 -8.65 -0.10 11.78
CA GLY A 128 -7.23 -0.44 11.87
C GLY A 128 -6.92 -1.50 12.94
N ALA A 129 -7.92 -2.31 13.35
CA ALA A 129 -7.84 -3.35 14.37
C ALA A 129 -7.30 -4.70 13.83
N PHE A 130 -6.20 -4.66 13.09
CA PHE A 130 -5.64 -5.82 12.38
C PHE A 130 -5.18 -6.99 13.27
N SER A 131 -4.97 -6.80 14.57
CA SER A 131 -4.61 -7.91 15.48
C SER A 131 -5.69 -8.99 15.53
N LYS A 132 -6.95 -8.59 15.38
CA LYS A 132 -8.12 -9.48 15.27
C LYS A 132 -8.59 -9.70 13.84
N GLY A 133 -7.84 -9.16 12.86
CA GLY A 133 -8.19 -9.23 11.46
C GLY A 133 -8.09 -10.64 10.87
N VAL A 134 -8.69 -10.79 9.70
CA VAL A 134 -8.69 -12.00 8.88
C VAL A 134 -7.49 -11.96 7.93
N LEU A 135 -6.71 -13.04 7.86
CA LEU A 135 -5.64 -13.15 6.88
C LEU A 135 -6.24 -13.44 5.51
N LEU A 136 -5.74 -12.77 4.48
CA LEU A 136 -6.10 -13.04 3.10
C LEU A 136 -5.08 -14.00 2.48
N ASP A 137 -5.54 -14.93 1.65
CA ASP A 137 -4.61 -15.85 0.99
C ASP A 137 -3.91 -15.15 -0.16
N THR A 138 -2.60 -15.33 -0.26
CA THR A 138 -1.81 -14.71 -1.32
C THR A 138 -1.90 -15.55 -2.58
N VAL A 139 -2.58 -15.02 -3.60
CA VAL A 139 -2.73 -15.67 -4.91
C VAL A 139 -1.58 -15.29 -5.84
N THR A 140 -1.16 -14.04 -5.82
CA THR A 140 -0.01 -13.54 -6.58
C THR A 140 0.91 -12.77 -5.66
N GLN A 141 2.14 -13.25 -5.55
CA GLN A 141 3.18 -12.68 -4.71
C GLN A 141 4.10 -11.79 -5.55
N ILE A 142 4.55 -10.69 -4.96
CA ILE A 142 5.52 -9.80 -5.60
C ILE A 142 6.90 -10.45 -5.64
N ALA A 143 7.73 -10.06 -6.60
CA ALA A 143 9.08 -10.58 -6.71
C ALA A 143 9.93 -10.26 -5.47
N GLY A 144 10.96 -11.08 -5.24
CA GLY A 144 11.94 -10.89 -4.18
C GLY A 144 12.04 -12.06 -3.19
N LYS A 145 13.13 -12.07 -2.42
CA LYS A 145 13.41 -13.05 -1.37
C LYS A 145 13.89 -12.30 -0.12
N ASN A 146 13.26 -12.58 1.02
CA ASN A 146 13.60 -11.95 2.32
C ASN A 146 13.62 -10.41 2.28
N GLY A 147 12.67 -9.82 1.56
CA GLY A 147 12.58 -8.37 1.38
C GLY A 147 13.45 -7.80 0.29
N ASN A 148 14.21 -8.62 -0.44
CA ASN A 148 15.18 -8.15 -1.41
C ASN A 148 14.87 -8.60 -2.85
N ILE A 149 14.92 -7.69 -3.80
CA ILE A 149 14.90 -7.96 -5.24
C ILE A 149 16.25 -7.60 -5.87
N ALA A 150 16.59 -8.27 -6.98
CA ALA A 150 17.79 -7.94 -7.74
C ALA A 150 17.67 -6.53 -8.33
N ALA A 151 18.74 -5.72 -8.23
CA ALA A 151 18.76 -4.42 -8.89
C ALA A 151 18.80 -4.60 -10.42
N PRO A 152 18.13 -3.73 -11.21
CA PRO A 152 18.05 -3.84 -12.67
C PRO A 152 19.41 -3.69 -13.39
N LYS A 153 20.44 -3.20 -12.69
CA LYS A 153 21.86 -3.33 -13.11
C LYS A 153 22.63 -3.99 -11.98
N GLN A 154 23.32 -5.10 -12.28
CA GLN A 154 24.15 -5.80 -11.29
C GLN A 154 25.18 -4.81 -10.69
N ARG A 155 25.14 -4.64 -9.38
CA ARG A 155 26.19 -3.92 -8.64
C ARG A 155 27.53 -4.61 -8.89
N SER A 156 28.59 -3.83 -9.09
CA SER A 156 29.95 -4.36 -9.19
C SER A 156 30.27 -5.24 -7.98
N LEU A 157 31.17 -6.21 -8.15
CA LEU A 157 31.59 -7.10 -7.05
C LEU A 157 32.09 -6.30 -5.84
N TRP A 158 32.77 -5.17 -6.08
CA TRP A 158 33.16 -4.22 -5.06
C TRP A 158 31.99 -3.60 -4.30
N ALA A 159 30.96 -3.13 -5.00
CA ALA A 159 29.77 -2.60 -4.35
C ALA A 159 29.02 -3.68 -3.56
N ARG A 160 29.01 -4.94 -4.03
CA ARG A 160 28.46 -6.08 -3.28
C ARG A 160 29.26 -6.39 -2.01
N ALA A 161 30.58 -6.39 -2.09
CA ALA A 161 31.46 -6.61 -0.95
C ALA A 161 31.29 -5.53 0.13
N LEU A 162 31.23 -4.25 -0.27
CA LEU A 162 31.02 -3.13 0.65
C LEU A 162 29.64 -3.15 1.31
N VAL A 163 28.60 -3.59 0.59
CA VAL A 163 27.26 -3.82 1.19
C VAL A 163 27.29 -4.99 2.17
N SER A 164 27.97 -6.08 1.83
CA SER A 164 28.11 -7.24 2.72
C SER A 164 28.91 -6.90 3.98
N ALA A 165 29.87 -6.00 3.87
CA ALA A 165 30.67 -5.48 4.99
C ALA A 165 29.96 -4.36 5.78
N GLY A 166 28.74 -3.95 5.39
CA GLY A 166 27.99 -2.89 6.06
C GLY A 166 28.51 -1.47 5.82
N ILE A 167 29.47 -1.30 4.89
CA ILE A 167 30.12 -0.03 4.56
C ILE A 167 29.27 0.79 3.58
N MET A 168 28.43 0.14 2.77
CA MET A 168 27.49 0.81 1.86
C MET A 168 26.05 0.34 2.03
N LYS A 169 25.09 1.24 1.78
CA LYS A 169 23.66 0.92 1.88
C LYS A 169 23.25 -0.15 0.86
N ARG A 170 22.46 -1.13 1.32
CA ARG A 170 21.94 -2.24 0.52
C ARG A 170 20.98 -1.80 -0.58
N ALA A 171 20.13 -0.81 -0.30
CA ALA A 171 19.12 -0.28 -1.20
C ALA A 171 19.72 0.34 -2.48
N ALA A 172 19.47 -0.26 -3.64
CA ALA A 172 19.55 0.44 -4.93
C ALA A 172 18.14 0.83 -5.36
N ASN A 173 17.97 1.97 -6.02
CA ASN A 173 16.67 2.36 -6.58
C ASN A 173 16.29 1.40 -7.72
N VAL A 174 15.08 0.85 -7.65
CA VAL A 174 14.54 -0.15 -8.61
C VAL A 174 13.38 0.48 -9.37
N ASN A 175 12.43 1.11 -8.66
CA ASN A 175 11.26 1.79 -9.23
C ASN A 175 10.50 0.93 -10.24
N GLU A 176 10.10 -0.24 -9.79
CA GLU A 176 9.36 -1.21 -10.61
C GLU A 176 8.02 -1.56 -9.96
N ASP A 177 7.03 -1.81 -10.82
CA ASP A 177 5.68 -2.18 -10.46
C ASP A 177 5.51 -3.69 -10.53
N PHE A 178 5.01 -4.29 -9.44
CA PHE A 178 4.76 -5.73 -9.37
C PHE A 178 3.28 -6.00 -9.13
N PRO A 179 2.69 -6.93 -9.90
CA PRO A 179 1.32 -7.35 -9.64
C PRO A 179 1.24 -8.12 -8.33
N MET A 180 0.16 -7.90 -7.59
CA MET A 180 -0.18 -8.67 -6.40
C MET A 180 -1.67 -9.00 -6.42
N LYS A 181 -2.03 -10.14 -5.81
CA LYS A 181 -3.43 -10.59 -5.70
C LYS A 181 -3.64 -11.35 -4.40
N PHE A 182 -4.74 -11.06 -3.72
CA PHE A 182 -5.15 -11.73 -2.49
C PHE A 182 -6.62 -12.15 -2.59
N SER A 183 -6.96 -13.37 -2.18
CA SER A 183 -8.36 -13.81 -2.07
C SER A 183 -8.94 -13.46 -0.71
N VAL A 184 -10.19 -13.03 -0.71
CA VAL A 184 -10.96 -12.73 0.50
C VAL A 184 -11.77 -13.98 0.86
N PRO A 185 -11.64 -14.52 2.09
CA PRO A 185 -12.41 -15.68 2.50
C PRO A 185 -13.92 -15.44 2.37
N ALA A 186 -14.67 -16.46 1.94
CA ALA A 186 -16.13 -16.41 1.90
C ALA A 186 -16.71 -16.18 3.29
N GLY A 187 -17.86 -15.49 3.35
CA GLY A 187 -18.51 -15.05 4.59
C GLY A 187 -17.84 -13.85 5.25
N THR A 188 -16.84 -13.21 4.62
CA THR A 188 -16.23 -12.00 5.16
C THR A 188 -17.23 -10.85 5.15
N THR A 189 -17.47 -10.26 6.32
CA THR A 189 -18.34 -9.09 6.48
C THR A 189 -17.51 -7.84 6.79
N CYS A 190 -17.96 -6.70 6.27
CA CYS A 190 -17.38 -5.40 6.55
C CYS A 190 -18.42 -4.54 7.25
N ASN A 191 -18.07 -3.96 8.39
CA ASN A 191 -18.96 -3.19 9.24
C ASN A 191 -18.52 -1.73 9.37
N GLY A 192 -17.38 -1.36 8.77
CA GLY A 192 -16.87 0.00 8.83
C GLY A 192 -17.73 0.97 8.04
N THR A 193 -17.83 2.19 8.56
CA THR A 193 -18.34 3.35 7.82
C THR A 193 -17.25 4.41 7.80
N ILE A 194 -16.74 4.74 6.61
CA ILE A 194 -15.63 5.69 6.43
C ILE A 194 -15.95 6.60 5.26
N ALA A 195 -15.81 7.91 5.46
CA ALA A 195 -16.03 8.92 4.41
C ALA A 195 -17.39 8.80 3.69
N GLY A 196 -18.45 8.37 4.38
CA GLY A 196 -19.79 8.19 3.81
C GLY A 196 -20.04 6.84 3.13
N HIS A 197 -19.03 5.96 3.04
CA HIS A 197 -19.18 4.61 2.52
C HIS A 197 -19.41 3.63 3.66
N SER A 198 -20.50 2.86 3.60
CA SER A 198 -20.81 1.75 4.51
C SER A 198 -20.26 0.43 3.98
N ASN A 199 -20.19 -0.59 4.85
CA ASN A 199 -19.65 -1.91 4.55
C ASN A 199 -18.19 -1.87 4.07
N VAL A 200 -17.40 -1.00 4.71
CA VAL A 200 -15.99 -0.79 4.40
C VAL A 200 -15.13 -1.63 5.33
N CYS A 201 -14.19 -2.37 4.75
CA CYS A 201 -13.08 -2.97 5.46
C CYS A 201 -11.80 -2.19 5.17
N LEU A 202 -10.84 -2.30 6.09
CA LEU A 202 -9.46 -1.88 5.82
C LEU A 202 -8.60 -3.12 5.59
N VAL A 203 -7.77 -3.10 4.56
CA VAL A 203 -6.81 -4.16 4.26
C VAL A 203 -5.41 -3.60 4.41
N LYS A 204 -4.66 -4.13 5.38
CA LYS A 204 -3.24 -3.88 5.56
C LYS A 204 -2.45 -4.84 4.69
N ILE A 205 -1.71 -4.31 3.72
CA ILE A 205 -0.81 -5.07 2.87
C ILE A 205 0.61 -4.61 3.22
N ALA A 206 1.45 -5.53 3.68
CA ALA A 206 2.82 -5.18 4.05
C ALA A 206 3.79 -6.34 3.87
N ASN A 207 5.05 -5.98 3.67
CA ASN A 207 6.13 -6.95 3.74
C ASN A 207 6.45 -7.28 5.22
N SER A 208 6.68 -8.56 5.51
CA SER A 208 6.93 -9.07 6.87
C SER A 208 8.34 -9.64 6.94
N ASN A 209 9.33 -8.76 6.76
CA ASN A 209 10.74 -9.13 6.71
C ASN A 209 11.62 -8.10 7.43
N LYS A 210 12.92 -8.38 7.55
CA LYS A 210 13.88 -7.52 8.29
C LYS A 210 14.13 -6.16 7.65
N ALA A 211 13.87 -6.01 6.35
CA ALA A 211 13.97 -4.72 5.67
C ALA A 211 12.72 -3.87 5.92
N GLY A 212 11.55 -4.52 5.99
CA GLY A 212 10.24 -3.95 6.31
C GLY A 212 9.97 -3.73 7.80
N PRO A 213 8.81 -3.12 8.16
CA PRO A 213 7.52 -3.32 7.48
C PRO A 213 7.02 -2.15 6.63
N PHE A 214 7.05 -2.32 5.31
CA PHE A 214 6.56 -1.37 4.31
C PHE A 214 5.31 -1.88 3.60
N GLY A 215 4.45 -0.97 3.18
CA GLY A 215 3.33 -1.27 2.30
C GLY A 215 2.27 -0.17 2.36
N GLY A 216 1.06 -0.55 2.76
CA GLY A 216 -0.07 0.39 2.85
C GLY A 216 -1.33 -0.22 3.46
N VAL A 217 -2.27 0.65 3.80
CA VAL A 217 -3.64 0.26 4.17
C VAL A 217 -4.59 0.79 3.11
N VAL A 218 -5.42 -0.08 2.54
CA VAL A 218 -6.41 0.27 1.52
C VAL A 218 -7.80 0.00 2.07
N ALA A 219 -8.77 0.87 1.77
CA ALA A 219 -10.17 0.60 2.05
C ALA A 219 -10.79 -0.18 0.89
N ILE A 220 -11.57 -1.20 1.22
CA ILE A 220 -12.36 -1.99 0.27
C ILE A 220 -13.81 -2.00 0.75
N GLN A 221 -14.73 -2.33 -0.14
CA GLN A 221 -16.15 -2.41 0.17
C GLN A 221 -16.73 -3.73 -0.33
N MET A 222 -17.59 -4.37 0.46
CA MET A 222 -18.26 -5.60 0.01
C MET A 222 -19.31 -5.25 -1.05
N ALA A 223 -19.16 -5.85 -2.23
CA ALA A 223 -20.10 -5.70 -3.33
C ALA A 223 -21.48 -6.21 -2.93
N GLY A 224 -22.54 -5.52 -3.38
CA GLY A 224 -23.93 -5.94 -3.14
C GLY A 224 -24.52 -5.57 -1.78
N THR A 225 -23.80 -4.81 -0.94
CA THR A 225 -24.33 -4.32 0.36
C THR A 225 -24.45 -2.79 0.47
N ALA A 226 -23.97 -2.03 -0.52
CA ALA A 226 -24.13 -0.58 -0.57
C ALA A 226 -25.33 -0.21 -1.45
N ALA A 227 -26.23 0.61 -0.87
CA ALA A 227 -27.35 1.23 -1.57
C ALA A 227 -26.88 1.91 -2.86
N ASP A 228 -27.65 1.68 -3.90
CA ASP A 228 -27.53 2.18 -5.26
C ASP A 228 -27.21 3.69 -5.27
N ALA A 229 -25.93 4.04 -5.38
CA ALA A 229 -25.52 5.39 -5.73
C ALA A 229 -25.64 5.53 -7.26
N ALA A 230 -26.89 5.70 -7.70
CA ALA A 230 -27.32 6.21 -9.00
C ALA A 230 -26.32 6.05 -10.14
N ALA A 231 -26.30 4.86 -10.76
CA ALA A 231 -25.96 4.76 -12.16
C ALA A 231 -27.01 5.54 -12.96
N THR A 232 -26.78 6.84 -13.17
CA THR A 232 -27.48 7.60 -14.20
C THR A 232 -27.04 7.01 -15.55
N THR A 233 -27.80 6.02 -15.99
CA THR A 233 -27.80 5.56 -17.36
C THR A 233 -28.17 6.75 -18.24
N GLY A 234 -27.13 7.40 -18.78
CA GLY A 234 -27.26 8.33 -19.88
C GLY A 234 -27.83 7.59 -21.08
N LYS A 235 -29.16 7.49 -21.14
CA LYS A 235 -29.89 7.06 -22.32
C LYS A 235 -29.60 8.10 -23.39
N ALA A 236 -28.68 7.76 -24.30
CA ALA A 236 -28.38 8.56 -25.48
C ALA A 236 -29.68 8.83 -26.25
N ALA A 237 -30.15 10.07 -26.22
CA ALA A 237 -31.23 10.53 -27.08
C ALA A 237 -30.65 10.68 -28.50
N SER A 238 -30.98 9.73 -29.38
CA SER A 238 -30.70 9.85 -30.81
C SER A 238 -31.49 11.03 -31.38
N CYS A 239 -30.79 12.08 -31.79
CA CYS A 239 -31.37 13.16 -32.58
C CYS A 239 -31.49 12.65 -34.03
N ALA A 240 -32.65 12.11 -34.40
CA ALA A 240 -32.99 11.83 -35.78
C ALA A 240 -33.39 13.15 -36.46
N ARG A 241 -32.49 13.71 -37.29
CA ARG A 241 -32.86 14.76 -38.26
C ARG A 241 -33.59 14.10 -39.42
N ALA A 242 -34.90 14.30 -39.51
CA ALA A 242 -35.66 14.04 -40.73
C ALA A 242 -35.33 15.14 -41.76
N PHE A 243 -34.70 14.74 -42.85
CA PHE A 243 -34.59 15.54 -44.07
C PHE A 243 -35.87 15.30 -44.86
N THR A 244 -36.66 16.35 -45.10
CA THR A 244 -37.77 16.32 -46.06
C THR A 244 -37.41 17.24 -47.23
N ALA A 245 -37.81 16.79 -48.41
CA ALA A 245 -37.44 17.26 -49.74
C ALA A 245 -37.72 18.74 -50.01
#